data_AF-A0A656ATT0-F1
#
_entry.id   AF-A0A656ATT0-F1
#
_cell.length_a   1.000
_cell.length_b   1.000
_cell.length_c   1.000
_cell.angle_alpha   90.00
_cell.angle_beta   90.00
_cell.angle_gamma   90.00
#
_symmetry.space_group_name_H-M   'P 1'
#
loop_
_entity.id
_entity.type
_entity.pdbx_description
1 polymer ?
#
loop_
_entity_poly.entity_id
_entity_poly.type
_entity_poly.pdbx_seq_one_letter_code
_entity_poly.pdbx_strand_id
1 'polypeptide(L)'
;MLILDQQEENVLRGEIVETASVAMFGDDARYRLIEPPVQVESHLYQTVQCADWLCGLFGRLAHYECEPTVKADYKAIHDYFDNCIHQVSTRSGIKKLKSRPTAHNLQKLVDKFSS
;
A
#
# COMPACT_ATOMS: atom_id res chain seq x y z
N MET A 1 -10.44 -17.92 14.68
CA MET A 1 -9.88 -17.81 16.04
C MET A 1 -8.39 -17.57 15.88
N LEU A 2 -7.96 -16.31 15.92
CA LEU A 2 -6.54 -15.97 16.05
C LEU A 2 -6.20 -16.21 17.51
N ILE A 3 -5.49 -17.30 17.79
CA ILE A 3 -4.94 -17.57 19.11
C ILE A 3 -3.76 -16.60 19.25
N LEU A 4 -4.02 -15.45 19.88
CA LEU A 4 -2.97 -14.56 20.36
C LEU A 4 -2.46 -15.20 21.65
N ASP A 5 -1.43 -16.01 21.50
CA ASP A 5 -0.72 -16.58 22.64
C ASP A 5 -0.08 -15.41 23.40
N GLN A 6 -0.41 -15.25 24.69
CA GLN A 6 0.32 -14.35 25.59
C GLN A 6 1.70 -14.97 25.81
N GLN A 7 2.61 -14.71 24.88
CA GLN A 7 3.96 -15.22 24.92
C GLN A 7 4.75 -14.44 25.98
N GLU A 8 5.51 -15.15 26.82
CA GLU A 8 6.38 -14.57 27.85
C GLU A 8 7.19 -13.40 27.27
N GLU A 9 6.91 -12.19 27.79
CA GLU A 9 7.02 -10.91 27.10
C GLU A 9 8.39 -10.53 26.52
N ASN A 10 9.47 -11.23 26.86
CA ASN A 10 10.83 -10.75 26.59
C ASN A 10 11.74 -11.71 25.81
N VAL A 11 11.60 -13.04 25.95
CA VAL A 11 12.58 -13.96 25.33
C VAL A 11 12.18 -14.32 23.90
N LEU A 12 10.94 -14.78 23.70
CA LEU A 12 10.43 -15.19 22.38
C LEU A 12 10.26 -13.99 21.42
N ARG A 13 9.99 -12.79 21.94
CA ARG A 13 9.88 -11.57 21.13
C ARG A 13 11.22 -11.18 20.48
N GLY A 14 12.32 -11.28 21.21
CA GLY A 14 13.65 -10.94 20.70
C GLY A 14 14.06 -11.83 19.54
N GLU A 15 13.95 -13.15 19.71
CA GLU A 15 14.34 -14.15 18.71
C GLU A 15 13.52 -14.03 17.41
N ILE A 16 12.21 -13.75 17.52
CA ILE A 16 11.33 -13.57 16.37
C ILE A 16 11.71 -12.30 15.58
N VAL A 17 11.98 -11.19 16.27
CA VAL A 17 12.38 -9.92 15.64
C VAL A 17 13.76 -10.05 15.00
N GLU A 18 14.71 -10.69 15.68
CA GLU A 18 16.04 -10.97 15.15
C GLU A 18 15.97 -11.81 13.89
N THR A 19 15.22 -12.92 13.93
CA THR A 19 15.05 -13.82 12.78
C THR A 19 14.40 -13.11 11.59
N ALA A 20 13.35 -12.32 11.83
CA ALA A 20 12.71 -11.52 10.80
C ALA A 20 13.66 -10.46 10.21
N SER A 21 14.50 -9.83 11.05
CA SER A 21 15.48 -8.83 10.63
C SER A 21 16.60 -9.45 9.79
N VAL A 22 17.16 -10.58 10.21
CA VAL A 22 18.15 -11.34 9.43
C VAL A 22 17.55 -11.79 8.10
N ALA A 23 16.29 -12.23 8.11
CA ALA A 23 15.60 -12.59 6.87
C ALA A 23 15.38 -11.37 5.96
N MET A 24 15.01 -10.20 6.48
CA MET A 24 14.77 -8.99 5.69
C MET A 24 16.05 -8.33 5.16
N PHE A 25 17.13 -8.31 5.95
CA PHE A 25 18.37 -7.57 5.64
C PHE A 25 19.55 -8.47 5.22
N GLY A 26 19.35 -9.79 5.13
CA GLY A 26 20.36 -10.71 4.62
C GLY A 26 20.62 -10.56 3.11
N ASP A 27 21.62 -11.28 2.62
CA ASP A 27 22.16 -11.13 1.24
C ASP A 27 21.24 -11.65 0.12
N ASP A 28 20.16 -12.35 0.46
CA ASP A 28 19.24 -12.90 -0.51
C ASP A 28 18.28 -11.83 -1.07
N ALA A 29 17.97 -11.90 -2.36
CA ALA A 29 16.94 -11.06 -2.96
C ALA A 29 15.56 -11.36 -2.35
N ARG A 30 14.92 -10.34 -1.76
CA ARG A 30 13.57 -10.43 -1.19
C ARG A 30 12.56 -9.71 -2.06
N TYR A 31 11.46 -10.39 -2.38
CA TYR A 31 10.35 -9.85 -3.19
C TYR A 31 9.14 -9.42 -2.35
N ARG A 32 9.19 -9.64 -1.03
CA ARG A 32 8.09 -9.41 -0.10
C ARG A 32 8.65 -8.93 1.24
N LEU A 33 7.94 -8.01 1.87
CA LEU A 33 8.18 -7.59 3.24
C LEU A 33 7.66 -8.68 4.20
N ILE A 34 8.42 -9.05 5.21
CA ILE A 34 8.02 -10.04 6.23
C ILE A 34 7.82 -9.27 7.54
N GLU A 35 6.68 -9.45 8.19
CA GLU A 35 6.40 -8.86 9.51
C GLU A 35 6.18 -9.96 10.55
N PRO A 36 6.88 -9.91 11.70
CA PRO A 36 6.58 -10.80 12.80
C PRO A 36 5.22 -10.42 13.44
N PRO A 37 4.38 -11.39 13.86
CA PRO A 37 3.05 -11.13 14.42
C PRO A 37 3.15 -10.57 15.85
N VAL A 38 3.64 -9.33 16.00
CA VAL A 38 3.86 -8.65 17.28
C VAL A 38 3.20 -7.27 17.26
N GLN A 39 2.76 -6.80 18.43
CA GLN A 39 1.88 -5.64 18.60
C GLN A 39 2.59 -4.30 18.30
N VAL A 40 1.92 -3.45 17.51
CA VAL A 40 2.42 -2.27 16.78
C VAL A 40 3.00 -1.16 17.67
N GLU A 41 4.32 -1.03 17.66
CA GLU A 41 5.13 0.08 18.18
C GLU A 41 6.00 0.65 17.04
N SER A 42 5.66 1.82 16.52
CA SER A 42 6.22 2.36 15.27
C SER A 42 7.75 2.34 15.13
N HIS A 43 8.52 2.37 16.22
CA HIS A 43 9.99 2.28 16.19
C HIS A 43 10.54 0.85 15.94
N LEU A 44 9.69 -0.18 16.04
CA LEU A 44 10.02 -1.59 15.80
C LEU A 44 9.41 -2.13 14.49
N TYR A 45 8.36 -1.49 13.95
CA TYR A 45 7.63 -1.99 12.75
C TYR A 45 7.91 -1.15 11.51
N GLN A 46 8.94 -1.58 10.78
CA GLN A 46 9.35 -1.01 9.50
C GLN A 46 8.25 -1.11 8.42
N THR A 47 7.35 -2.08 8.54
CA THR A 47 6.22 -2.28 7.63
C THR A 47 5.19 -1.15 7.73
N VAL A 48 4.88 -0.72 8.96
CA VAL A 48 3.98 0.41 9.23
C VAL A 48 4.61 1.71 8.75
N GLN A 49 5.90 1.92 9.04
CA GLN A 49 6.63 3.08 8.51
C GLN A 49 6.63 3.06 6.98
N CYS A 50 6.88 1.90 6.35
CA CYS A 50 6.87 1.75 4.91
C CYS A 50 5.49 2.08 4.33
N ALA A 51 4.41 1.60 4.96
CA ALA A 51 3.04 1.92 4.57
C ALA A 51 2.78 3.43 4.67
N ASP A 52 3.19 4.09 5.76
CA ASP A 52 3.05 5.54 5.94
C ASP A 52 3.81 6.32 4.85
N TRP A 53 5.04 5.91 4.54
CA TRP A 53 5.85 6.50 3.48
C TRP A 53 5.19 6.35 2.10
N LEU A 54 4.67 5.16 1.79
CA LEU A 54 3.96 4.90 0.54
C LEU A 54 2.67 5.73 0.47
N CYS A 55 1.85 5.73 1.51
CA CYS A 55 0.63 6.53 1.59
C CYS A 55 0.92 8.02 1.42
N GLY A 56 1.97 8.54 2.06
CA GLY A 56 2.40 9.92 1.92
C GLY A 56 2.86 10.25 0.49
N LEU A 57 3.58 9.34 -0.16
CA LEU A 57 4.02 9.49 -1.55
C LEU A 57 2.83 9.49 -2.52
N PHE A 58 1.97 8.47 -2.45
CA PHE A 58 0.79 8.36 -3.31
C PHE A 58 -0.18 9.52 -3.11
N GLY A 59 -0.38 9.98 -1.87
CA GLY A 59 -1.23 11.13 -1.58
C GLY A 59 -0.73 12.41 -2.25
N ARG A 60 0.58 12.68 -2.20
CA ARG A 60 1.17 13.86 -2.86
C ARG A 60 1.11 13.76 -4.39
N LEU A 61 1.35 12.58 -4.95
CA LEU A 61 1.22 12.32 -6.38
C LEU A 61 -0.21 12.57 -6.86
N ALA A 62 -1.19 11.91 -6.23
CA ALA A 62 -2.60 12.06 -6.58
C ALA A 62 -3.10 13.50 -6.40
N HIS A 63 -2.62 14.21 -5.37
CA HIS A 63 -2.95 15.61 -5.18
C HIS A 63 -2.41 16.49 -6.32
N TYR A 64 -1.16 16.28 -6.74
CA TYR A 64 -0.59 17.01 -7.88
C TYR A 64 -1.28 16.68 -9.20
N GLU A 65 -1.64 15.41 -9.44
CA GLU A 65 -2.38 15.00 -10.64
C GLU A 65 -3.78 15.64 -10.75
N CYS A 66 -4.48 15.75 -9.61
CA CYS A 66 -5.82 16.34 -9.56
C CYS A 66 -5.79 17.88 -9.59
N GLU A 67 -4.88 18.50 -8.83
CA GLU A 67 -4.84 19.96 -8.62
C GLU A 67 -3.41 20.50 -8.67
N PRO A 68 -2.75 20.49 -9.85
CA PRO A 68 -1.33 20.83 -9.97
C PRO A 68 -1.00 22.28 -9.59
N THR A 69 -1.99 23.18 -9.65
CA THR A 69 -1.83 24.61 -9.33
C THR A 69 -1.87 24.90 -7.83
N VAL A 70 -2.49 24.03 -7.02
CA VAL A 70 -2.69 24.24 -5.57
C VAL A 70 -1.41 23.94 -4.79
N LYS A 71 -0.65 22.94 -5.24
CA LYS A 71 0.66 22.58 -4.69
C LYS A 71 1.66 22.31 -5.81
N ALA A 72 2.08 23.37 -6.49
CA ALA A 72 3.06 23.30 -7.58
C ALA A 72 4.38 22.64 -7.17
N ASP A 73 4.79 22.77 -5.90
CA ASP A 73 6.02 22.16 -5.37
C ASP A 73 6.02 20.62 -5.43
N TYR A 74 4.83 20.00 -5.47
CA TYR A 74 4.73 18.54 -5.62
C TYR A 74 5.11 18.06 -7.02
N LYS A 75 5.32 18.97 -7.97
CA LYS A 75 5.87 18.65 -9.28
C LYS A 75 7.19 17.89 -9.19
N ALA A 76 8.09 18.25 -8.27
CA ALA A 76 9.37 17.55 -8.11
C ALA A 76 9.17 16.08 -7.71
N ILE A 77 8.19 15.80 -6.86
CA ILE A 77 7.83 14.45 -6.43
C ILE A 77 7.22 13.68 -7.61
N HIS A 78 6.31 14.32 -8.35
CA HIS A 78 5.73 13.76 -9.57
C HIS A 78 6.79 13.41 -10.61
N ASP A 79 7.65 14.36 -10.99
CA ASP A 79 8.68 14.15 -12.02
C ASP A 79 9.64 13.00 -11.67
N TYR A 80 9.94 12.79 -10.38
CA TYR A 80 10.88 11.77 -9.93
C TYR A 80 10.24 10.40 -9.74
N PHE A 81 9.06 10.33 -9.12
CA PHE A 81 8.47 9.05 -8.67
C PHE A 81 7.36 8.51 -9.57
N ASP A 82 6.74 9.35 -10.40
CA ASP A 82 5.58 8.93 -11.19
C ASP A 82 5.90 7.75 -12.12
N ASN A 83 6.97 7.88 -12.92
CA ASN A 83 7.41 6.83 -13.83
C ASN A 83 7.80 5.54 -13.08
N CYS A 84 8.52 5.67 -11.96
CA CYS A 84 8.96 4.53 -11.15
C CYS A 84 7.76 3.74 -10.63
N ILE A 85 6.76 4.43 -10.09
CA ILE A 85 5.51 3.83 -9.60
C ILE A 85 4.74 3.19 -10.76
N HIS A 86 4.63 3.87 -11.89
CA HIS A 86 3.91 3.35 -13.05
C HIS A 86 4.53 2.06 -13.63
N GLN A 87 5.85 1.92 -13.58
CA GLN A 87 6.56 0.72 -14.03
C GLN A 87 6.27 -0.51 -13.14
N VAL A 88 6.15 -0.31 -11.83
CA VAL A 88 5.98 -1.40 -10.86
C VAL A 88 4.53 -1.63 -10.45
N SER A 89 3.64 -0.66 -10.71
CA SER A 89 2.22 -0.74 -10.37
C SER A 89 1.57 -1.85 -11.20
N THR A 90 1.42 -3.01 -10.56
CA THR A 90 0.54 -4.07 -11.05
C THR A 90 -0.89 -3.62 -10.80
N ARG A 91 -1.46 -2.92 -11.78
CA ARG A 91 -2.88 -2.61 -11.78
C ARG A 91 -3.62 -3.95 -11.82
N SER A 92 -4.19 -4.37 -10.69
CA SER A 92 -5.28 -5.36 -10.71
C SER A 92 -6.25 -4.87 -11.76
N GLY A 93 -6.66 -5.75 -12.68
CA GLY A 93 -7.36 -5.41 -13.91
C GLY A 93 -8.77 -4.84 -13.71
N ILE A 94 -8.92 -3.80 -12.87
CA ILE A 94 -9.98 -2.80 -12.96
C ILE A 94 -9.78 -2.17 -14.34
N LYS A 95 -10.37 -2.83 -15.33
CA LYS A 95 -10.42 -2.35 -16.71
C LYS A 95 -10.87 -0.90 -16.61
N LYS A 96 -10.00 0.04 -17.00
CA LYS A 96 -10.43 1.41 -17.25
C LYS A 96 -11.64 1.28 -18.18
N LEU A 97 -12.83 1.61 -17.67
CA LEU A 97 -14.04 1.59 -18.49
C LEU A 97 -13.70 2.46 -19.70
N LYS A 98 -13.71 1.86 -20.90
CA LYS A 98 -13.26 2.53 -22.14
C LYS A 98 -14.07 3.81 -22.41
N SER A 99 -15.23 3.95 -21.79
CA SER A 99 -16.09 5.14 -21.81
C SER A 99 -16.96 5.17 -20.55
N ARG A 100 -17.47 6.36 -20.21
CA ARG A 100 -18.52 6.49 -19.18
C ARG A 100 -19.75 5.67 -19.62
N PRO A 101 -20.40 4.93 -18.70
CA PRO A 101 -21.65 4.23 -19.02
C PRO A 101 -22.68 5.21 -19.58
N THR A 102 -23.36 4.84 -20.67
CA THR A 102 -24.48 5.60 -21.22
C THR A 102 -25.71 5.49 -20.32
N ALA A 103 -26.66 6.42 -20.46
CA ALA A 103 -27.93 6.37 -19.71
C ALA A 103 -28.65 5.01 -19.87
N HIS A 104 -28.57 4.41 -21.06
CA HIS A 104 -29.11 3.07 -21.33
C HIS A 104 -28.43 1.96 -20.51
N ASN A 105 -27.10 2.04 -20.32
CA ASN A 105 -26.36 1.07 -19.51
C ASN A 105 -26.69 1.21 -18.02
N LEU A 106 -26.94 2.43 -17.55
CA LEU A 106 -27.38 2.69 -16.18
C LEU A 106 -28.79 2.16 -15.93
N GLN A 107 -29.72 2.35 -16.88
CA GLN A 107 -31.08 1.83 -16.77
C GLN A 107 -31.11 0.30 -16.62
N LYS A 108 -30.27 -0.44 -17.38
CA LYS A 108 -30.13 -1.89 -17.23
C LYS A 108 -29.71 -2.34 -15.83
N LEU A 109 -28.93 -1.54 -15.12
CA LEU A 109 -28.55 -1.84 -13.75
C LEU A 109 -29.71 -1.60 -12.79
N VAL A 110 -30.42 -0.48 -12.96
CA VAL A 110 -31.64 -0.18 -12.18
C VAL A 110 -32.65 -1.30 -12.34
N ASP A 111 -32.95 -1.71 -13.58
CA ASP A 111 -33.94 -2.76 -13.85
C ASP A 111 -33.54 -4.12 -13.24
N LYS A 112 -32.25 -4.43 -13.19
CA LYS A 112 -31.72 -5.70 -12.68
C LYS A 112 -31.74 -5.79 -11.14
N PHE A 113 -31.53 -4.66 -10.45
CA PHE A 113 -31.41 -4.63 -8.99
C PHE A 113 -32.66 -4.08 -8.29
N SER A 114 -33.69 -3.68 -9.04
CA SER A 114 -34.99 -3.23 -8.50
C SER A 114 -36.10 -4.31 -8.59
N SER A 115 -35.73 -5.53 -9.00
CA SER A 115 -36.57 -6.74 -8.99
C SER A 115 -36.13 -7.67 -7.87
#